data_AF-A0A1N6UXD3-F1
#
_entry.id   AF-A0A1N6UXD3-F1
#
_cell.length_a   1.000
_cell.length_b   1.000
_cell.length_c   1.000
_cell.angle_alpha   90.00
_cell.angle_beta   90.00
_cell.angle_gamma   90.00
#
_symmetry.space_group_name_H-M   'P 1'
#
loop_
_entity.id
_entity.type
_entity.pdbx_description
1 polymer ?
#
loop_
_entity_poly.entity_id
_entity_poly.type
_entity_poly.pdbx_seq_one_letter_code
_entity_poly.pdbx_strand_id
1 'polypeptide(L)'
;MRILIVDDDNSRALKIKSKLFEKGLCSNNNIDIANNVQSAHGFISSKKYNILILDVVLPKRDDVASAKNGLEFLTSIASRSHSKNIKRKLHMPDTIIGITANTDDISLYRKEFESYCFHIIEASIYDGEWMQKLINAVQYKLTASISNTCNIKKIVCITIHGIRTTGKWQIQLQEKIKFHTDDVAFETYKYGFFSVLLFLLAPFRWREVNRFRNSIETILRENPDKEVYIFCHSFGTYVAVKTLERLSKDEAKNIKLLVLAGSVLKQSYDFTNLLKLSDIKIVNDCGTNDIPLLFSELFVLGAGMAGRVGFKGSNNDRFTNRFFPGGHSHYFNEKNRFIDEYWLPFFETGDAPEMIDQRSTDGWSNWISAIVGIIGGLKAIYIPAIIITALIVAIYP
;
A
#
# COMPACT_ATOMS: atom_id res chain seq x y z
N MET A 1 -4.72 -6.36 6.46
CA MET A 1 -5.50 -7.33 7.27
C MET A 1 -6.62 -7.96 6.46
N ARG A 2 -6.85 -9.29 6.53
CA ARG A 2 -7.98 -10.02 5.90
C ARG A 2 -8.99 -10.51 6.95
N ILE A 3 -10.27 -10.36 6.66
CA ILE A 3 -11.38 -10.74 7.55
C ILE A 3 -12.30 -11.73 6.83
N LEU A 4 -12.68 -12.80 7.52
CA LEU A 4 -13.76 -13.69 7.10
C LEU A 4 -14.94 -13.50 8.06
N ILE A 5 -16.12 -13.19 7.52
CA ILE A 5 -17.37 -13.15 8.25
C ILE A 5 -18.14 -14.43 7.93
N VAL A 6 -18.49 -15.21 8.95
CA VAL A 6 -19.29 -16.44 8.81
C VAL A 6 -20.59 -16.24 9.58
N ASP A 7 -21.67 -15.97 8.86
CA ASP A 7 -22.95 -15.55 9.42
C ASP A 7 -24.06 -15.94 8.43
N ASP A 8 -25.06 -16.69 8.87
CA ASP A 8 -26.18 -17.10 8.02
C ASP A 8 -27.18 -15.96 7.77
N ASP A 9 -27.19 -14.93 8.63
CA ASP A 9 -27.87 -13.67 8.39
C ASP A 9 -27.03 -12.76 7.47
N ASN A 10 -27.32 -12.84 6.17
CA ASN A 10 -26.70 -12.00 5.16
C ASN A 10 -26.88 -10.48 5.42
N SER A 11 -27.99 -10.05 6.01
CA SER A 11 -28.23 -8.64 6.32
C SER A 11 -27.27 -8.16 7.39
N ARG A 12 -27.10 -8.95 8.46
CA ARG A 12 -26.14 -8.68 9.53
C ARG A 12 -24.70 -8.71 9.02
N ALA A 13 -24.34 -9.71 8.21
CA ALA A 13 -23.02 -9.83 7.60
C ALA A 13 -22.65 -8.60 6.74
N LEU A 14 -23.57 -8.15 5.89
CA LEU A 14 -23.38 -6.96 5.05
C LEU A 14 -23.29 -5.67 5.88
N LYS A 15 -24.08 -5.57 6.96
CA LYS A 15 -24.00 -4.46 7.90
C LYS A 15 -22.63 -4.38 8.58
N ILE A 16 -22.10 -5.51 9.04
CA ILE A 16 -20.74 -5.59 9.61
C ILE A 16 -19.72 -5.16 8.56
N LYS A 17 -19.79 -5.72 7.33
CA LYS A 17 -18.87 -5.37 6.23
C LYS A 17 -18.88 -3.87 5.92
N SER A 18 -20.06 -3.25 5.76
CA SER A 18 -20.20 -1.81 5.52
C SER A 18 -19.56 -1.00 6.64
N LYS A 19 -19.81 -1.40 7.90
CA LYS A 19 -19.31 -0.66 9.06
C LYS A 19 -17.80 -0.71 9.21
N LEU A 20 -17.19 -1.87 8.94
CA LEU A 20 -15.74 -2.03 8.92
C LEU A 20 -15.09 -1.17 7.81
N PHE A 21 -15.72 -1.11 6.64
CA PHE A 21 -15.26 -0.30 5.52
C PHE A 21 -15.40 1.22 5.78
N GLU A 22 -16.56 1.66 6.30
CA GLU A 22 -16.82 3.05 6.70
C GLU A 22 -15.80 3.55 7.73
N LYS A 23 -15.43 2.70 8.69
CA LYS A 23 -14.44 3.02 9.73
C LYS A 23 -12.99 2.92 9.25
N GLY A 24 -12.75 2.50 8.01
CA GLY A 24 -11.41 2.34 7.45
C GLY A 24 -10.60 1.19 8.05
N LEU A 25 -11.25 0.24 8.71
CA LEU A 25 -10.57 -0.87 9.38
C LEU A 25 -10.13 -1.98 8.42
N CYS A 26 -10.82 -2.13 7.28
CA CYS A 26 -10.48 -3.13 6.28
C CYS A 26 -11.09 -2.76 4.91
N SER A 27 -10.36 -3.03 3.82
CA SER A 27 -10.83 -2.82 2.45
C SER A 27 -11.89 -3.84 2.06
N ASN A 28 -12.84 -3.46 1.20
CA ASN A 28 -13.95 -4.32 0.80
C ASN A 28 -13.52 -5.65 0.13
N ASN A 29 -12.37 -5.63 -0.57
CA ASN A 29 -11.78 -6.81 -1.22
C ASN A 29 -11.11 -7.78 -0.23
N ASN A 30 -10.83 -7.31 0.99
CA ASN A 30 -10.20 -8.10 2.05
C ASN A 30 -11.21 -8.67 3.04
N ILE A 31 -12.51 -8.51 2.78
CA ILE A 31 -13.61 -9.05 3.58
C ILE A 31 -14.40 -10.06 2.75
N ASP A 32 -14.22 -11.34 3.06
CA ASP A 32 -15.00 -12.43 2.51
C ASP A 32 -16.19 -12.74 3.44
N ILE A 33 -17.33 -13.16 2.87
CA ILE A 33 -18.54 -13.55 3.62
C ILE A 33 -18.88 -15.00 3.27
N ALA A 34 -19.16 -15.80 4.29
CA ALA A 34 -19.64 -17.16 4.21
C ALA A 34 -20.96 -17.26 4.97
N ASN A 35 -21.95 -17.95 4.40
CA ASN A 35 -23.28 -18.10 4.99
C ASN A 35 -23.48 -19.44 5.71
N ASN A 36 -22.50 -20.34 5.64
CA ASN A 36 -22.57 -21.67 6.25
C ASN A 36 -21.16 -22.24 6.47
N VAL A 37 -21.09 -23.36 7.20
CA VAL A 37 -19.81 -24.03 7.53
C VAL A 37 -19.08 -24.51 6.26
N GLN A 38 -19.81 -24.99 5.25
CA GLN A 38 -19.21 -25.49 4.01
C GLN A 38 -18.49 -24.40 3.20
N SER A 39 -19.12 -23.23 3.04
CA SER A 39 -18.51 -22.09 2.36
C SER A 39 -17.35 -21.50 3.16
N ALA A 40 -17.50 -21.43 4.49
CA ALA A 40 -16.43 -20.99 5.39
C ALA A 40 -15.18 -21.89 5.29
N HIS A 41 -15.37 -23.20 5.18
CA HIS A 41 -14.28 -24.14 4.91
C HIS A 41 -13.56 -23.88 3.57
N GLY A 42 -14.30 -23.56 2.52
CA GLY A 42 -13.73 -23.21 1.21
C GLY A 42 -12.77 -22.02 1.32
N PHE A 43 -13.20 -20.96 2.00
CA PHE A 43 -12.37 -19.78 2.24
C PHE A 43 -11.14 -20.09 3.10
N ILE A 44 -11.33 -20.72 4.26
CA ILE A 44 -10.22 -21.02 5.19
C ILE A 44 -9.22 -22.04 4.61
N SER A 45 -9.63 -22.90 3.69
CA SER A 45 -8.72 -23.83 3.03
C SER A 45 -7.81 -23.16 1.98
N SER A 46 -8.24 -22.03 1.41
CA SER A 46 -7.56 -21.37 0.30
C SER A 46 -6.81 -20.10 0.72
N LYS A 47 -7.24 -19.44 1.80
CA LYS A 47 -6.67 -18.17 2.27
C LYS A 47 -6.47 -18.21 3.79
N LYS A 48 -5.42 -17.53 4.26
CA LYS A 48 -5.27 -17.18 5.68
C LYS A 48 -6.02 -15.89 5.98
N TYR A 49 -6.70 -15.85 7.12
CA TYR A 49 -7.39 -14.67 7.64
C TYR A 49 -6.76 -14.22 8.96
N ASN A 50 -6.77 -12.91 9.21
CA ASN A 50 -6.32 -12.37 10.49
C ASN A 50 -7.44 -12.44 11.53
N ILE A 51 -8.66 -12.14 11.10
CA ILE A 51 -9.85 -12.14 11.95
C ILE A 51 -10.92 -13.03 11.32
N LEU A 52 -11.46 -13.94 12.12
CA LEU A 52 -12.68 -14.68 11.83
C LEU A 52 -13.80 -14.12 12.73
N ILE A 53 -14.82 -13.51 12.11
CA ILE A 53 -16.05 -13.14 12.79
C ILE A 53 -17.04 -14.27 12.56
N LEU A 54 -17.48 -14.92 13.62
CA LEU A 54 -18.24 -16.17 13.56
C LEU A 54 -19.57 -16.01 14.28
N ASP A 55 -20.69 -16.19 13.60
CA ASP A 55 -21.94 -16.47 14.29
C ASP A 55 -21.86 -17.85 14.96
N VAL A 56 -22.24 -17.92 16.23
CA VAL A 56 -22.22 -19.15 17.02
C VAL A 56 -23.19 -20.18 16.45
N VAL A 57 -24.36 -19.74 16.00
CA VAL A 57 -25.41 -20.61 15.48
C VAL A 57 -25.33 -20.62 13.96
N LEU A 58 -24.86 -21.73 13.37
CA LEU A 58 -24.66 -21.81 11.92
C LEU A 58 -25.26 -23.05 11.30
N PRO A 59 -25.73 -22.99 10.05
CA PRO A 59 -26.06 -24.16 9.27
C PRO A 59 -24.80 -24.82 8.69
N LYS A 60 -24.84 -26.14 8.53
CA LYS A 60 -23.75 -26.86 7.84
C LYS A 60 -23.72 -26.53 6.35
N ARG A 61 -24.90 -26.50 5.73
CA ARG A 61 -25.17 -26.13 4.34
C ARG A 61 -26.46 -25.32 4.29
N ASP A 62 -27.53 -25.89 3.77
CA ASP A 62 -28.89 -25.33 3.75
C ASP A 62 -29.77 -26.00 4.84
N ASP A 63 -29.13 -26.64 5.82
CA ASP A 63 -29.77 -27.34 6.94
C ASP A 63 -30.12 -26.36 8.08
N VAL A 64 -30.79 -26.87 9.12
CA VAL A 64 -31.10 -26.09 10.34
C VAL A 64 -29.81 -25.62 11.02
N ALA A 65 -29.78 -24.33 11.37
CA ALA A 65 -28.67 -23.72 12.08
C ALA A 65 -28.58 -24.25 13.52
N SER A 66 -27.36 -24.50 14.01
CA SER A 66 -27.15 -24.93 15.40
C SER A 66 -25.78 -24.52 15.92
N ALA A 67 -25.68 -24.28 17.23
CA ALA A 67 -24.41 -23.98 17.90
C ALA A 67 -23.38 -25.12 17.75
N LYS A 68 -23.85 -26.37 17.68
CA LYS A 68 -23.01 -27.55 17.46
C LYS A 68 -22.22 -27.46 16.14
N ASN A 69 -22.84 -26.96 15.08
CA ASN A 69 -22.17 -26.83 13.78
C ASN A 69 -21.04 -25.78 13.84
N GLY A 70 -21.28 -24.66 14.52
CA GLY A 70 -20.26 -23.62 14.75
C GLY A 70 -19.09 -24.13 15.58
N LEU A 71 -19.36 -24.93 16.61
CA LEU A 71 -18.32 -25.55 17.44
C LEU A 71 -17.51 -26.61 16.66
N GLU A 72 -18.18 -27.50 15.93
CA GLU A 72 -17.52 -28.49 15.07
C GLU A 72 -16.60 -27.81 14.05
N PHE A 73 -17.02 -26.67 13.49
CA PHE A 73 -16.21 -25.85 12.62
C PHE A 73 -14.93 -25.35 13.33
N LEU A 74 -15.04 -24.80 14.55
CA LEU A 74 -13.88 -24.35 15.32
C LEU A 74 -12.92 -25.51 15.66
N THR A 75 -13.44 -26.63 16.13
CA THR A 75 -12.64 -27.83 16.41
C THR A 75 -11.93 -28.34 15.15
N SER A 76 -12.57 -28.26 13.98
CA SER A 76 -11.97 -28.67 12.73
C SER A 76 -10.83 -27.75 12.29
N ILE A 77 -10.93 -26.43 12.50
CA ILE A 77 -9.84 -25.47 12.25
C ILE A 77 -8.65 -25.82 13.16
N ALA A 78 -8.90 -25.99 14.45
CA ALA A 78 -7.86 -26.29 15.43
C ALA A 78 -7.14 -27.61 15.11
N SER A 79 -7.87 -28.69 14.85
CA SER A 79 -7.30 -30.01 14.58
C SER A 79 -6.58 -30.11 13.23
N ARG A 80 -7.07 -29.43 12.19
CA ARG A 80 -6.53 -29.52 10.82
C ARG A 80 -5.47 -28.46 10.50
N SER A 81 -5.27 -27.48 11.39
CA SER A 81 -4.26 -26.42 11.23
C SER A 81 -2.83 -26.94 11.06
N HIS A 82 -2.50 -28.03 11.76
CA HIS A 82 -1.18 -28.67 11.75
C HIS A 82 -1.08 -29.86 10.79
N SER A 83 -2.10 -30.10 9.94
CA SER A 83 -2.10 -31.25 9.03
C SER A 83 -0.98 -31.15 8.00
N LYS A 84 -0.19 -32.23 7.86
CA LYS A 84 0.85 -32.36 6.81
C LYS A 84 0.27 -32.55 5.40
N ASN A 85 -1.01 -32.94 5.29
CA ASN A 85 -1.67 -33.10 4.00
C ASN A 85 -2.26 -31.76 3.54
N ILE A 86 -1.63 -31.15 2.53
CA ILE A 86 -1.99 -29.84 1.98
C ILE A 86 -3.47 -29.77 1.58
N LYS A 87 -4.06 -30.84 1.02
CA LYS A 87 -5.48 -30.87 0.61
C LYS A 87 -6.45 -30.85 1.80
N ARG A 88 -5.98 -31.18 3.01
CA ARG A 88 -6.81 -31.21 4.24
C ARG A 88 -6.46 -30.11 5.22
N LYS A 89 -5.37 -29.38 5.00
CA LYS A 89 -4.93 -28.28 5.87
C LYS A 89 -5.94 -27.14 5.84
N LEU A 90 -6.22 -26.58 7.01
CA LEU A 90 -7.03 -25.37 7.17
C LEU A 90 -6.14 -24.26 7.73
N HIS A 91 -6.26 -23.04 7.22
CA HIS A 91 -5.47 -21.92 7.71
C HIS A 91 -6.08 -21.37 9.00
N MET A 92 -5.37 -21.51 10.12
CA MET A 92 -5.85 -20.98 11.40
C MET A 92 -5.88 -19.44 11.38
N PRO A 93 -7.01 -18.82 11.74
CA PRO A 93 -7.09 -17.37 11.93
C PRO A 93 -6.26 -16.90 13.12
N ASP A 94 -5.75 -15.66 13.08
CA ASP A 94 -4.98 -15.11 14.20
C ASP A 94 -5.88 -14.74 15.40
N THR A 95 -7.15 -14.45 15.16
CA THR A 95 -8.15 -14.10 16.17
C THR A 95 -9.54 -14.51 15.71
N ILE A 96 -10.34 -15.05 16.64
CA ILE A 96 -11.72 -15.47 16.40
C ILE A 96 -12.61 -14.65 17.33
N ILE A 97 -13.61 -13.99 16.75
CA ILE A 97 -14.63 -13.22 17.45
C ILE A 97 -15.96 -13.91 17.22
N GLY A 98 -16.52 -14.51 18.26
CA GLY A 98 -17.86 -15.05 18.25
C GLY A 98 -18.90 -13.94 18.39
N ILE A 99 -19.92 -13.94 17.54
CA ILE A 99 -21.13 -13.13 17.68
C ILE A 99 -22.33 -14.08 17.82
N THR A 100 -23.40 -13.60 18.43
CA THR A 100 -24.60 -14.42 18.66
C THR A 100 -25.81 -13.54 18.93
N ALA A 101 -26.95 -13.85 18.31
CA ALA A 101 -28.22 -13.26 18.71
C ALA A 101 -28.98 -14.13 19.73
N ASN A 102 -28.56 -15.39 19.91
CA ASN A 102 -29.26 -16.36 20.75
C ASN A 102 -28.52 -16.59 22.07
N THR A 103 -29.07 -16.03 23.16
CA THR A 103 -28.52 -16.15 24.51
C THR A 103 -28.71 -17.54 25.12
N ASP A 104 -29.79 -18.23 24.74
CA ASP A 104 -30.17 -19.51 25.35
C ASP A 104 -29.25 -20.63 24.86
N ASP A 105 -28.99 -20.70 23.54
CA ASP A 105 -28.08 -21.69 22.95
C ASP A 105 -26.63 -21.47 23.39
N ILE A 106 -26.22 -20.21 23.58
CA ILE A 106 -24.88 -19.94 24.09
C ILE A 106 -24.69 -20.44 25.51
N SER A 107 -25.70 -20.38 26.37
CA SER A 107 -25.54 -20.78 27.76
C SER A 107 -25.01 -22.21 27.90
N LEU A 108 -25.41 -23.10 26.98
CA LEU A 108 -24.98 -24.50 26.90
C LEU A 108 -23.53 -24.66 26.39
N TYR A 109 -23.16 -23.91 25.33
CA TYR A 109 -21.87 -24.09 24.64
C TYR A 109 -20.81 -23.03 24.98
N ARG A 110 -21.13 -22.05 25.84
CA ARG A 110 -20.29 -20.88 26.13
C ARG A 110 -18.86 -21.26 26.49
N LYS A 111 -18.67 -22.21 27.42
CA LYS A 111 -17.34 -22.65 27.87
C LYS A 111 -16.50 -23.21 26.73
N GLU A 112 -17.13 -23.90 25.79
CA GLU A 112 -16.45 -24.53 24.65
C GLU A 112 -16.07 -23.46 23.62
N PHE A 113 -16.96 -22.49 23.35
CA PHE A 113 -16.63 -21.35 22.51
C PHE A 113 -15.55 -20.47 23.12
N GLU A 114 -15.55 -20.24 24.44
CA GLU A 114 -14.51 -19.48 25.15
C GLU A 114 -13.11 -20.12 25.03
N SER A 115 -13.03 -21.42 24.72
CA SER A 115 -11.75 -22.09 24.48
C SER A 115 -11.12 -21.77 23.11
N TYR A 116 -11.89 -21.24 22.17
CA TYR A 116 -11.45 -20.95 20.80
C TYR A 116 -11.60 -19.46 20.42
N CYS A 117 -12.67 -18.82 20.89
CA CYS A 117 -12.99 -17.42 20.64
C CYS A 117 -12.26 -16.52 21.65
N PHE A 118 -11.57 -15.50 21.15
CA PHE A 118 -10.94 -14.48 21.99
C PHE A 118 -11.98 -13.55 22.62
N HIS A 119 -13.08 -13.33 21.90
CA HIS A 119 -14.21 -12.52 22.35
C HIS A 119 -15.51 -13.21 21.93
N ILE A 120 -16.49 -13.23 22.83
CA ILE A 120 -17.88 -13.61 22.52
C ILE A 120 -18.74 -12.37 22.78
N ILE A 121 -19.40 -11.89 21.73
CA ILE A 121 -20.21 -10.66 21.76
C ILE A 121 -21.67 -11.04 21.58
N GLU A 122 -22.49 -10.71 22.57
CA GLU A 122 -23.95 -10.82 22.49
C GLU A 122 -24.49 -9.71 21.61
N ALA A 123 -25.01 -10.08 20.45
CA ALA A 123 -25.60 -9.21 19.45
C ALA A 123 -27.11 -9.07 19.71
N SER A 124 -27.44 -8.32 20.76
CA SER A 124 -28.81 -7.92 21.07
C SER A 124 -29.46 -7.26 19.85
N ILE A 125 -30.70 -7.65 19.55
CA ILE A 125 -31.50 -7.05 18.47
C ILE A 125 -31.95 -5.62 18.86
N TYR A 126 -31.98 -5.33 20.16
CA TYR A 126 -32.54 -4.11 20.74
C TYR A 126 -31.52 -2.98 20.93
N ASP A 127 -30.22 -3.29 20.97
CA ASP A 127 -29.15 -2.29 21.11
C ASP A 127 -28.10 -2.41 19.99
N GLY A 128 -27.49 -1.28 19.65
CA GLY A 128 -26.38 -1.23 18.68
C GLY A 128 -25.00 -1.41 19.34
N GLU A 129 -24.94 -1.68 20.65
CA GLU A 129 -23.69 -1.65 21.40
C GLU A 129 -22.74 -2.76 20.97
N TRP A 130 -23.29 -3.93 20.62
CA TRP A 130 -22.52 -5.07 20.14
C TRP A 130 -21.69 -4.73 18.89
N MET A 131 -22.21 -3.89 18.00
CA MET A 131 -21.49 -3.45 16.81
C MET A 131 -20.29 -2.59 17.21
N GLN A 132 -20.45 -1.73 18.21
CA GLN A 132 -19.34 -0.92 18.71
C GLN A 132 -18.30 -1.79 19.42
N LYS A 133 -18.71 -2.81 20.19
CA LYS A 133 -17.81 -3.80 20.79
C LYS A 133 -17.01 -4.56 19.73
N LEU A 134 -17.67 -4.98 18.65
CA LEU A 134 -17.05 -5.66 17.52
C LEU A 134 -16.01 -4.76 16.83
N ILE A 135 -16.39 -3.51 16.52
CA ILE A 135 -15.49 -2.52 15.92
C ILE A 135 -14.26 -2.31 16.82
N ASN A 136 -14.46 -2.14 18.13
CA ASN A 136 -13.37 -1.94 19.08
C ASN A 136 -12.42 -3.15 19.13
N ALA A 137 -12.96 -4.38 19.10
CA ALA A 137 -12.14 -5.60 19.09
C ALA A 137 -11.32 -5.73 17.81
N VAL A 138 -11.92 -5.44 16.64
CA VAL A 138 -11.22 -5.44 15.34
C VAL A 138 -10.14 -4.35 15.32
N GLN A 139 -10.47 -3.14 15.78
CA GLN A 139 -9.54 -2.02 15.86
C GLN A 139 -8.37 -2.35 16.79
N TYR A 140 -8.62 -2.93 17.97
CA TYR A 140 -7.57 -3.35 18.89
C TYR A 140 -6.62 -4.36 18.24
N LYS A 141 -7.15 -5.36 17.51
CA LYS A 141 -6.32 -6.36 16.83
C LYS A 141 -5.49 -5.72 15.71
N LEU A 142 -6.06 -4.78 14.96
CA LEU A 142 -5.33 -4.01 13.96
C LEU A 142 -4.18 -3.24 14.61
N THR A 143 -4.46 -2.46 15.66
CA THR A 143 -3.44 -1.72 16.42
C THR A 143 -2.37 -2.64 17.00
N ALA A 144 -2.74 -3.79 17.55
CA ALA A 144 -1.80 -4.77 18.10
C ALA A 144 -0.96 -5.46 17.01
N SER A 145 -1.52 -5.74 15.84
CA SER A 145 -0.78 -6.27 14.68
C SER A 145 0.24 -5.26 14.17
N ILE A 146 -0.15 -4.00 14.09
CA ILE A 146 0.75 -2.92 13.71
C ILE A 146 1.83 -2.75 14.77
N SER A 147 1.45 -2.65 16.04
CA SER A 147 2.38 -2.52 17.16
C SER A 147 3.36 -3.68 17.24
N ASN A 148 2.93 -4.94 17.09
CA ASN A 148 3.86 -6.10 17.11
C ASN A 148 4.79 -6.12 15.89
N THR A 149 4.34 -5.69 14.71
CA THR A 149 5.20 -5.51 13.54
C THR A 149 6.23 -4.41 13.81
N CYS A 150 5.82 -3.35 14.50
CA CYS A 150 6.67 -2.23 14.85
C CYS A 150 7.59 -2.45 16.07
N ASN A 151 7.23 -3.36 17.00
CA ASN A 151 8.02 -3.68 18.19
C ASN A 151 9.24 -4.56 17.87
N ILE A 152 9.26 -5.19 16.69
CA ILE A 152 10.42 -5.97 16.22
C ILE A 152 11.33 -5.15 15.28
N LYS A 153 10.85 -4.08 14.60
CA LYS A 153 11.71 -3.05 13.98
C LYS A 153 10.97 -1.72 13.84
N LYS A 154 11.48 -0.67 14.50
CA LYS A 154 10.96 0.71 14.33
C LYS A 154 11.21 1.16 12.89
N ILE A 155 10.21 1.69 12.20
CA ILE A 155 10.32 2.15 10.81
C ILE A 155 10.63 3.65 10.79
N VAL A 156 11.48 4.10 9.86
CA VAL A 156 11.63 5.51 9.47
C VAL A 156 11.03 5.70 8.09
N CYS A 157 9.95 6.47 8.01
CA CYS A 157 9.34 6.89 6.76
C CYS A 157 9.94 8.22 6.30
N ILE A 158 10.67 8.20 5.20
CA ILE A 158 11.23 9.40 4.55
C ILE A 158 10.32 9.80 3.39
N THR A 159 9.89 11.05 3.33
CA THR A 159 9.06 11.56 2.22
C THR A 159 9.78 12.66 1.45
N ILE A 160 9.64 12.66 0.12
CA ILE A 160 10.29 13.63 -0.78
C ILE A 160 9.26 14.16 -1.79
N HIS A 161 8.97 15.46 -1.72
CA HIS A 161 7.96 16.08 -2.59
C HIS A 161 8.48 16.44 -3.99
N GLY A 162 7.56 16.81 -4.88
CA GLY A 162 7.83 17.34 -6.22
C GLY A 162 8.06 18.85 -6.27
N ILE A 163 8.26 19.39 -7.47
CA ILE A 163 8.45 20.85 -7.64
C ILE A 163 7.17 21.63 -7.33
N ARG A 164 7.32 22.90 -6.94
CA ARG A 164 6.20 23.86 -6.71
C ARG A 164 5.09 23.37 -5.76
N THR A 165 5.39 22.52 -4.78
CA THR A 165 4.43 22.11 -3.74
C THR A 165 4.95 22.41 -2.35
N THR A 166 4.03 22.67 -1.42
CA THR A 166 4.32 22.82 0.02
C THR A 166 4.49 21.47 0.73
N GLY A 167 4.28 20.37 -0.01
CA GLY A 167 4.37 19.02 0.53
C GLY A 167 3.15 18.60 1.34
N LYS A 168 1.95 19.16 1.07
CA LYS A 168 0.72 18.84 1.84
C LYS A 168 0.45 17.34 1.96
N TRP A 169 0.71 16.57 0.90
CA TRP A 169 0.54 15.12 0.92
C TRP A 169 1.45 14.40 1.92
N GLN A 170 2.62 14.96 2.22
CA GLN A 170 3.55 14.39 3.20
C GLN A 170 2.92 14.45 4.60
N ILE A 171 2.24 15.56 4.91
CA ILE A 171 1.49 15.74 6.16
C ILE A 171 0.30 14.78 6.19
N GLN A 172 -0.48 14.68 5.10
CA GLN A 172 -1.61 13.75 5.02
C GLN A 172 -1.18 12.29 5.22
N LEU A 173 -0.06 11.87 4.62
CA LEU A 173 0.51 10.54 4.81
C LEU A 173 0.94 10.33 6.27
N GLN A 174 1.62 11.30 6.87
CA GLN A 174 2.03 11.26 8.27
C GLN A 174 0.84 11.15 9.22
N GLU A 175 -0.20 11.97 9.05
CA GLU A 175 -1.41 11.96 9.87
C GLU A 175 -2.14 10.62 9.74
N LYS A 176 -2.27 10.08 8.53
CA LYS A 176 -2.88 8.77 8.30
C LYS A 176 -2.10 7.67 8.97
N ILE A 177 -0.77 7.68 8.90
CA ILE A 177 0.04 6.64 9.56
C ILE A 177 -0.01 6.79 11.08
N LYS A 178 0.13 8.01 11.61
CA LYS A 178 0.01 8.30 13.05
C LYS A 178 -1.34 7.91 13.64
N PHE A 179 -2.41 8.08 12.88
CA PHE A 179 -3.74 7.63 13.30
C PHE A 179 -3.80 6.10 13.52
N HIS A 180 -2.99 5.33 12.79
CA HIS A 180 -2.94 3.87 12.90
C HIS A 180 -1.82 3.38 13.84
N THR A 181 -0.70 4.12 13.95
CA THR A 181 0.46 3.77 14.80
C THR A 181 1.39 4.95 15.10
N ASP A 182 1.89 5.03 16.33
CA ASP A 182 2.93 5.99 16.74
C ASP A 182 4.37 5.47 16.53
N ASP A 183 4.53 4.24 16.00
CA ASP A 183 5.82 3.56 15.94
C ASP A 183 6.64 3.86 14.68
N VAL A 184 6.11 4.72 13.80
CA VAL A 184 6.78 5.18 12.58
C VAL A 184 7.35 6.57 12.80
N ALA A 185 8.69 6.69 12.74
CA ALA A 185 9.35 7.99 12.70
C ALA A 185 9.18 8.60 11.31
N PHE A 186 8.88 9.89 11.22
CA PHE A 186 8.65 10.58 9.95
C PHE A 186 9.72 11.63 9.69
N GLU A 187 10.41 11.49 8.57
CA GLU A 187 11.37 12.46 8.07
C GLU A 187 10.84 13.06 6.77
N THR A 188 10.52 14.36 6.81
CA THR A 188 9.95 15.06 5.67
C THR A 188 11.02 15.93 5.02
N TYR A 189 11.53 15.50 3.86
CA TYR A 189 12.50 16.29 3.13
C TYR A 189 11.79 17.39 2.32
N LYS A 190 12.12 18.64 2.62
CA LYS A 190 11.64 19.82 1.89
C LYS A 190 12.82 20.66 1.39
N TYR A 191 12.88 20.90 0.09
CA TYR A 191 13.89 21.75 -0.55
C TYR A 191 13.38 23.16 -0.89
N GLY A 192 12.17 23.51 -0.40
CA GLY A 192 11.54 24.81 -0.64
C GLY A 192 10.93 24.95 -2.04
N PHE A 193 10.74 26.19 -2.49
CA PHE A 193 10.12 26.46 -3.80
C PHE A 193 11.11 26.19 -4.95
N PHE A 194 11.05 24.99 -5.52
CA PHE A 194 11.79 24.64 -6.72
C PHE A 194 10.93 24.87 -7.96
N SER A 195 11.40 25.70 -8.89
CA SER A 195 10.66 26.08 -10.09
C SER A 195 10.87 25.09 -11.25
N VAL A 196 9.98 25.15 -12.24
CA VAL A 196 10.13 24.36 -13.48
C VAL A 196 11.43 24.71 -14.21
N LEU A 197 11.86 25.98 -14.18
CA LEU A 197 13.12 26.40 -14.80
C LEU A 197 14.33 25.70 -14.18
N LEU A 198 14.38 25.62 -12.84
CA LEU A 198 15.44 24.91 -12.14
C LEU A 198 15.41 23.40 -12.43
N PHE A 199 14.22 22.84 -12.68
CA PHE A 199 14.07 21.42 -13.03
C PHE A 199 14.60 21.08 -14.41
N LEU A 200 14.47 21.98 -15.38
CA LEU A 200 15.03 21.80 -16.73
C LEU A 200 16.56 21.70 -16.70
N LEU A 201 17.20 22.41 -15.77
CA LEU A 201 18.65 22.58 -15.72
C LEU A 201 19.31 21.51 -14.83
N ALA A 202 20.16 20.67 -15.43
CA ALA A 202 20.84 19.56 -14.74
C ALA A 202 21.66 19.95 -13.48
N PRO A 203 22.43 21.05 -13.46
CA PRO A 203 23.23 21.42 -12.29
C PRO A 203 22.38 21.67 -11.03
N PHE A 204 21.20 22.28 -11.19
CA PHE A 204 20.30 22.54 -10.06
C PHE A 204 19.65 21.25 -9.54
N ARG A 205 19.35 20.30 -10.43
CA ARG A 205 18.90 18.97 -10.00
C ARG A 205 19.99 18.24 -9.22
N TRP A 206 21.23 18.29 -9.68
CA TRP A 206 22.36 17.67 -8.97
C TRP A 206 22.63 18.32 -7.61
N ARG A 207 22.42 19.64 -7.51
CA ARG A 207 22.50 20.36 -6.23
C ARG A 207 21.51 19.80 -5.22
N GLU A 208 20.25 19.55 -5.60
CA GLU A 208 19.26 18.95 -4.69
C GLU A 208 19.55 17.48 -4.39
N VAL A 209 20.05 16.70 -5.36
CA VAL A 209 20.53 15.32 -5.12
C VAL A 209 21.61 15.31 -4.05
N ASN A 210 22.59 16.22 -4.13
CA ASN A 210 23.66 16.32 -3.14
C ASN A 210 23.16 16.79 -1.77
N ARG A 211 22.21 17.73 -1.72
CA ARG A 211 21.59 18.15 -0.46
C ARG A 211 20.81 17.03 0.21
N PHE A 212 20.03 16.27 -0.58
CA PHE A 212 19.29 15.14 -0.06
C PHE A 212 20.23 14.01 0.39
N ARG A 213 21.35 13.80 -0.32
CA ARG A 213 22.39 12.85 0.09
C ARG A 213 22.89 13.11 1.52
N ASN A 214 23.26 14.35 1.83
CA ASN A 214 23.71 14.69 3.18
C ASN A 214 22.61 14.43 4.23
N SER A 215 21.34 14.72 3.88
CA SER A 215 20.21 14.49 4.77
C SER A 215 19.96 13.00 5.02
N ILE A 216 19.94 12.18 3.96
CA ILE A 216 19.66 10.74 4.10
C ILE A 216 20.81 10.02 4.80
N GLU A 217 22.07 10.40 4.56
CA GLU A 217 23.22 9.82 5.27
C GLU A 217 23.12 10.07 6.80
N THR A 218 22.70 11.27 7.21
CA THR A 218 22.44 11.57 8.63
C THR A 218 21.30 10.73 9.19
N ILE A 219 20.16 10.68 8.49
CA ILE A 219 19.00 9.88 8.92
C ILE A 219 19.36 8.40 9.06
N LEU A 220 20.09 7.84 8.10
CA LEU A 220 20.53 6.44 8.12
C LEU A 220 21.48 6.17 9.29
N ARG A 221 22.40 7.09 9.59
CA ARG A 221 23.36 6.98 10.70
C ARG A 221 22.68 7.07 12.07
N GLU A 222 21.67 7.93 12.20
CA GLU A 222 20.89 8.09 13.44
C GLU A 222 19.91 6.94 13.66
N ASN A 223 19.64 6.14 12.62
CA ASN A 223 18.67 5.04 12.67
C ASN A 223 19.26 3.72 12.13
N PRO A 224 20.37 3.22 12.71
CA PRO A 224 21.13 2.09 12.17
C PRO A 224 20.44 0.73 12.31
N ASP A 225 19.39 0.63 13.13
CA ASP A 225 18.63 -0.61 13.38
C ASP A 225 17.18 -0.55 12.86
N LYS A 226 16.80 0.57 12.24
CA LYS A 226 15.45 0.82 11.75
C LYS A 226 15.31 0.51 10.28
N GLU A 227 14.16 0.00 9.86
CA GLU A 227 13.86 -0.11 8.43
C GLU A 227 13.51 1.26 7.87
N VAL A 228 14.00 1.56 6.66
CA VAL A 228 13.81 2.86 6.02
C VAL A 228 12.93 2.71 4.79
N TYR A 229 11.77 3.37 4.83
CA TYR A 229 10.77 3.37 3.77
C TYR A 229 10.74 4.76 3.15
N ILE A 230 10.88 4.86 1.84
CA ILE A 230 11.02 6.13 1.14
C ILE A 230 9.84 6.31 0.18
N PHE A 231 9.09 7.39 0.35
CA PHE A 231 7.96 7.77 -0.51
C PHE A 231 8.31 9.04 -1.28
N CYS A 232 8.18 9.00 -2.60
CA CYS A 232 8.63 10.07 -3.47
C CYS A 232 7.57 10.42 -4.50
N HIS A 233 7.45 11.72 -4.80
CA HIS A 233 6.54 12.20 -5.84
C HIS A 233 7.26 13.07 -6.87
N SER A 234 6.93 12.87 -8.15
CA SER A 234 7.38 13.74 -9.25
C SER A 234 8.91 13.92 -9.23
N PHE A 235 9.44 15.14 -9.23
CA PHE A 235 10.89 15.41 -9.13
C PHE A 235 11.57 14.75 -7.92
N GLY A 236 10.85 14.56 -6.80
CA GLY A 236 11.36 13.83 -5.65
C GLY A 236 11.82 12.40 -5.98
N THR A 237 11.20 11.76 -6.97
CA THR A 237 11.63 10.43 -7.45
C THR A 237 13.04 10.46 -8.05
N TYR A 238 13.36 11.49 -8.84
CA TYR A 238 14.69 11.67 -9.42
C TYR A 238 15.72 11.92 -8.32
N VAL A 239 15.39 12.79 -7.36
CA VAL A 239 16.26 13.10 -6.22
C VAL A 239 16.58 11.83 -5.43
N ALA A 240 15.56 11.07 -5.06
CA ALA A 240 15.71 9.83 -4.30
C ALA A 240 16.61 8.83 -5.04
N VAL A 241 16.21 8.43 -6.24
CA VAL A 241 16.90 7.37 -6.98
C VAL A 241 18.36 7.76 -7.25
N LYS A 242 18.62 9.01 -7.68
CA LYS A 242 19.99 9.48 -7.95
C LYS A 242 20.85 9.62 -6.70
N THR A 243 20.25 9.84 -5.54
CA THR A 243 20.96 9.79 -4.26
C THR A 243 21.26 8.35 -3.85
N LEU A 244 20.28 7.45 -3.94
CA LEU A 244 20.44 6.05 -3.53
C LEU A 244 21.51 5.30 -4.35
N GLU A 245 21.67 5.62 -5.63
CA GLU A 245 22.75 5.06 -6.46
C GLU A 245 24.16 5.36 -5.97
N ARG A 246 24.31 6.38 -5.12
CA ARG A 246 25.60 6.83 -4.60
C ARG A 246 25.89 6.32 -3.20
N LEU A 247 24.96 5.55 -2.62
CA LEU A 247 25.16 4.90 -1.33
C LEU A 247 25.91 3.57 -1.51
N SER A 248 26.75 3.25 -0.55
CA SER A 248 27.35 1.93 -0.40
C SER A 248 26.30 0.91 0.07
N LYS A 249 26.63 -0.39 -0.05
CA LYS A 249 25.79 -1.48 0.48
C LYS A 249 25.52 -1.32 1.98
N ASP A 250 26.53 -0.92 2.75
CA ASP A 250 26.40 -0.77 4.20
C ASP A 250 25.49 0.41 4.58
N GLU A 251 25.55 1.51 3.82
CA GLU A 251 24.66 2.65 4.01
C GLU A 251 23.21 2.32 3.62
N ALA A 252 23.01 1.58 2.54
CA ALA A 252 21.68 1.25 2.02
C ALA A 252 21.04 -0.01 2.63
N LYS A 253 21.75 -0.76 3.49
CA LYS A 253 21.33 -2.08 4.02
C LYS A 253 19.93 -2.09 4.67
N ASN A 254 19.54 -0.96 5.26
CA ASN A 254 18.29 -0.79 5.98
C ASN A 254 17.15 -0.21 5.13
N ILE A 255 17.43 0.17 3.88
CA ILE A 255 16.42 0.69 2.97
C ILE A 255 15.65 -0.49 2.39
N LYS A 256 14.39 -0.64 2.81
CA LYS A 256 13.55 -1.80 2.49
C LYS A 256 12.46 -1.50 1.47
N LEU A 257 12.03 -0.25 1.36
CA LEU A 257 10.96 0.15 0.46
C LEU A 257 11.24 1.50 -0.20
N LEU A 258 11.03 1.57 -1.51
CA LEU A 258 11.03 2.80 -2.29
C LEU A 258 9.76 2.88 -3.14
N VAL A 259 8.88 3.83 -2.81
CA VAL A 259 7.66 4.12 -3.56
C VAL A 259 7.87 5.37 -4.42
N LEU A 260 7.70 5.21 -5.72
CA LEU A 260 7.84 6.24 -6.74
C LEU A 260 6.46 6.55 -7.32
N ALA A 261 5.90 7.72 -7.00
CA ALA A 261 4.62 8.16 -7.52
C ALA A 261 4.81 9.24 -8.59
N GLY A 262 4.29 9.02 -9.79
CA GLY A 262 4.47 9.98 -10.89
C GLY A 262 5.95 10.22 -11.20
N SER A 263 6.73 9.14 -11.27
CA SER A 263 8.18 9.16 -11.55
C SER A 263 8.56 9.94 -12.81
N VAL A 264 9.52 10.86 -12.65
CA VAL A 264 10.11 11.64 -13.77
C VAL A 264 11.38 10.97 -14.33
N LEU A 265 11.69 9.73 -13.92
CA LEU A 265 12.84 9.00 -14.48
C LEU A 265 12.53 8.49 -15.90
N LYS A 266 13.59 8.14 -16.63
CA LYS A 266 13.46 7.53 -17.96
C LYS A 266 12.82 6.16 -17.86
N GLN A 267 12.06 5.79 -18.89
CA GLN A 267 11.46 4.45 -18.95
C GLN A 267 12.49 3.31 -18.94
N SER A 268 13.65 3.55 -19.55
CA SER A 268 14.76 2.60 -19.67
C SER A 268 15.73 2.64 -18.47
N TYR A 269 15.29 3.20 -17.35
CA TYR A 269 16.15 3.30 -16.17
C TYR A 269 16.48 1.91 -15.62
N ASP A 270 17.75 1.65 -15.35
CA ASP A 270 18.21 0.38 -14.80
C ASP A 270 18.32 0.44 -13.28
N PHE A 271 17.46 -0.32 -12.59
CA PHE A 271 17.48 -0.45 -11.13
C PHE A 271 18.38 -1.58 -10.62
N THR A 272 19.07 -2.31 -11.49
CA THR A 272 19.89 -3.47 -11.13
C THR A 272 20.89 -3.14 -10.01
N ASN A 273 21.55 -1.98 -10.09
CA ASN A 273 22.51 -1.58 -9.06
C ASN A 273 21.82 -1.30 -7.72
N LEU A 274 20.68 -0.61 -7.73
CA LEU A 274 19.92 -0.32 -6.51
C LEU A 274 19.38 -1.61 -5.86
N LEU A 275 18.87 -2.55 -6.67
CA LEU A 275 18.39 -3.86 -6.20
C LEU A 275 19.52 -4.76 -5.66
N LYS A 276 20.78 -4.46 -5.98
CA LYS A 276 21.96 -5.14 -5.41
C LYS A 276 22.46 -4.51 -4.10
N LEU A 277 22.05 -3.27 -3.79
CA LEU A 277 22.50 -2.57 -2.59
C LEU A 277 21.88 -3.14 -1.31
N SER A 278 20.61 -3.53 -1.38
CA SER A 278 19.88 -4.15 -0.29
C SER A 278 18.77 -5.07 -0.83
N ASP A 279 17.97 -5.63 0.07
CA ASP A 279 16.70 -6.31 -0.18
C ASP A 279 15.54 -5.33 -0.49
N ILE A 280 15.85 -4.10 -0.90
CA ILE A 280 14.85 -3.08 -1.27
C ILE A 280 13.78 -3.61 -2.23
N LYS A 281 12.53 -3.29 -1.91
CA LYS A 281 11.37 -3.39 -2.79
C LYS A 281 11.11 -2.03 -3.42
N ILE A 282 10.91 -1.99 -4.73
CA ILE A 282 10.67 -0.77 -5.49
C ILE A 282 9.26 -0.84 -6.08
N VAL A 283 8.45 0.18 -5.82
CA VAL A 283 7.07 0.29 -6.32
C VAL A 283 6.96 1.56 -7.13
N ASN A 284 6.58 1.44 -8.39
CA ASN A 284 6.33 2.56 -9.29
C ASN A 284 4.84 2.71 -9.53
N ASP A 285 4.22 3.66 -8.83
CA ASP A 285 2.82 4.02 -8.98
C ASP A 285 2.65 4.96 -10.17
N CYS A 286 1.93 4.47 -11.18
CA CYS A 286 1.78 5.09 -12.47
C CYS A 286 0.40 5.70 -12.66
N GLY A 287 0.37 7.01 -12.92
CA GLY A 287 -0.82 7.74 -13.33
C GLY A 287 -0.91 7.74 -14.84
N THR A 288 -1.83 6.94 -15.37
CA THR A 288 -1.97 6.74 -16.82
C THR A 288 -2.33 8.02 -17.59
N ASN A 289 -2.90 9.01 -16.89
CA ASN A 289 -3.27 10.31 -17.43
C ASN A 289 -2.41 11.46 -16.87
N ASP A 290 -1.21 11.16 -16.39
CA ASP A 290 -0.26 12.15 -15.87
C ASP A 290 0.35 13.03 -17.00
N ILE A 291 -0.24 14.20 -17.25
CA ILE A 291 0.18 15.15 -18.29
C ILE A 291 1.55 15.80 -18.00
N PRO A 292 1.85 16.27 -16.77
CA PRO A 292 3.18 16.80 -16.43
C PRO A 292 4.35 15.89 -16.83
N LEU A 293 4.16 14.57 -16.81
CA LEU A 293 5.19 13.64 -17.24
C LEU A 293 5.44 13.66 -18.76
N LEU A 294 4.45 13.99 -19.58
CA LEU A 294 4.68 14.22 -21.02
C LEU A 294 5.61 15.43 -21.23
N PHE A 295 5.44 16.50 -20.45
CA PHE A 295 6.33 17.65 -20.49
C PHE A 295 7.75 17.27 -20.03
N SER A 296 7.87 16.48 -18.97
CA SER A 296 9.18 15.96 -18.50
C SER A 296 9.88 15.14 -19.60
N GLU A 297 9.14 14.28 -20.30
CA GLU A 297 9.69 13.48 -21.41
C GLU A 297 10.17 14.35 -22.58
N LEU A 298 9.47 15.44 -22.91
CA LEU A 298 9.83 16.31 -24.04
C LEU A 298 10.96 17.29 -23.71
N PHE A 299 10.93 17.92 -22.54
CA PHE A 299 11.72 19.14 -22.31
C PHE A 299 12.84 18.99 -21.28
N VAL A 300 12.86 17.92 -20.48
CA VAL A 300 13.82 17.79 -19.39
C VAL A 300 14.89 16.77 -19.78
N LEU A 301 16.09 17.25 -20.11
CA LEU A 301 17.23 16.40 -20.44
C LEU A 301 17.50 15.40 -19.30
N GLY A 302 17.68 14.12 -19.62
CA GLY A 302 17.97 13.10 -18.60
C GLY A 302 16.79 12.66 -17.72
N ALA A 303 15.62 13.28 -17.84
CA ALA A 303 14.36 12.82 -17.23
C ALA A 303 13.48 12.08 -18.26
N GLY A 304 12.31 11.62 -17.84
CA GLY A 304 11.31 10.97 -18.68
C GLY A 304 9.93 10.92 -18.04
N MET A 305 9.13 9.95 -18.47
CA MET A 305 7.74 9.72 -18.02
C MET A 305 7.46 8.33 -17.43
N ALA A 306 8.42 7.71 -16.73
CA ALA A 306 8.23 6.36 -16.18
C ALA A 306 7.04 6.24 -15.20
N GLY A 307 6.62 7.32 -14.55
CA GLY A 307 5.42 7.37 -13.73
C GLY A 307 4.09 7.44 -14.49
N ARG A 308 4.13 7.40 -15.82
CA ARG A 308 2.95 7.31 -16.68
C ARG A 308 2.88 5.97 -17.39
N VAL A 309 4.00 5.55 -17.97
CA VAL A 309 4.09 4.36 -18.84
C VAL A 309 4.76 3.14 -18.18
N GLY A 310 5.23 3.28 -16.94
CA GLY A 310 5.98 2.25 -16.21
C GLY A 310 7.43 2.12 -16.69
N PHE A 311 8.30 1.59 -15.83
CA PHE A 311 9.67 1.25 -16.23
C PHE A 311 9.70 -0.05 -17.06
N LYS A 312 10.65 -0.14 -18.01
CA LYS A 312 10.91 -1.37 -18.76
C LYS A 312 11.68 -2.37 -17.91
N GLY A 313 11.32 -3.65 -17.99
CA GLY A 313 12.02 -4.71 -17.27
C GLY A 313 11.06 -5.68 -16.59
N SER A 314 11.59 -6.45 -15.64
CA SER A 314 10.81 -7.45 -14.91
C SER A 314 9.84 -6.79 -13.91
N ASN A 315 8.62 -7.30 -13.85
CA ASN A 315 7.62 -7.00 -12.84
C ASN A 315 7.56 -8.20 -11.88
N ASN A 316 8.16 -8.08 -10.70
CA ASN A 316 8.35 -9.19 -9.75
C ASN A 316 8.23 -8.70 -8.30
N ASP A 317 8.37 -9.58 -7.33
CA ASP A 317 8.18 -9.28 -5.90
C ASP A 317 9.07 -8.14 -5.34
N ARG A 318 10.16 -7.80 -6.03
CA ARG A 318 11.10 -6.72 -5.65
C ARG A 318 10.95 -5.45 -6.49
N PHE A 319 10.29 -5.52 -7.64
CA PHE A 319 10.08 -4.38 -8.52
C PHE A 319 8.70 -4.47 -9.15
N THR A 320 7.80 -3.56 -8.76
CA THR A 320 6.42 -3.55 -9.24
C THR A 320 6.05 -2.24 -9.92
N ASN A 321 5.57 -2.30 -11.16
CA ASN A 321 4.79 -1.19 -11.74
C ASN A 321 3.31 -1.40 -11.39
N ARG A 322 2.67 -0.40 -10.78
CA ARG A 322 1.22 -0.37 -10.53
C ARG A 322 0.59 0.72 -11.37
N PHE A 323 -0.45 0.42 -12.14
CA PHE A 323 -1.08 1.39 -13.03
C PHE A 323 -2.49 1.75 -12.58
N PHE A 324 -2.75 3.05 -12.52
CA PHE A 324 -4.01 3.61 -12.04
C PHE A 324 -4.57 4.66 -13.02
N PRO A 325 -5.90 4.75 -13.18
CA PRO A 325 -6.55 5.83 -13.89
C PRO A 325 -6.41 7.12 -13.07
N GLY A 326 -5.59 8.06 -13.53
CA GLY A 326 -5.41 9.31 -12.81
C GLY A 326 -4.28 10.19 -13.34
N GLY A 327 -4.31 11.46 -12.93
CA GLY A 327 -3.30 12.46 -13.26
C GLY A 327 -2.16 12.55 -12.23
N HIS A 328 -1.37 13.62 -12.30
CA HIS A 328 -0.12 13.75 -11.55
C HIS A 328 -0.24 13.71 -10.02
N SER A 329 -1.35 14.20 -9.48
CA SER A 329 -1.58 14.30 -8.03
C SER A 329 -2.70 13.38 -7.54
N HIS A 330 -3.14 12.43 -8.36
CA HIS A 330 -4.27 11.59 -8.01
C HIS A 330 -4.01 10.77 -6.72
N TYR A 331 -2.76 10.40 -6.46
CA TYR A 331 -2.34 9.63 -5.28
C TYR A 331 -2.71 10.30 -3.94
N PHE A 332 -2.97 11.61 -3.95
CA PHE A 332 -3.19 12.42 -2.74
C PHE A 332 -4.64 12.89 -2.60
N ASN A 333 -5.53 12.48 -3.51
CA ASN A 333 -6.91 12.88 -3.46
C ASN A 333 -7.66 12.09 -2.38
N GLU A 334 -8.11 12.74 -1.31
CA GLU A 334 -8.83 12.07 -0.22
C GLU A 334 -10.04 11.25 -0.71
N LYS A 335 -10.68 11.65 -1.82
CA LYS A 335 -11.84 10.95 -2.37
C LYS A 335 -11.52 9.56 -2.91
N ASN A 336 -10.32 9.33 -3.44
CA ASN A 336 -9.96 8.02 -4.00
C ASN A 336 -9.23 7.13 -2.99
N ARG A 337 -8.99 7.62 -1.76
CA ARG A 337 -8.41 6.86 -0.65
C ARG A 337 -7.11 6.16 -1.01
N PHE A 338 -6.35 6.67 -1.98
CA PHE A 338 -5.18 5.98 -2.53
C PHE A 338 -4.12 5.68 -1.46
N ILE A 339 -3.86 6.65 -0.57
CA ILE A 339 -2.94 6.45 0.56
C ILE A 339 -3.44 5.32 1.46
N ASP A 340 -4.73 5.30 1.79
CA ASP A 340 -5.31 4.29 2.68
C ASP A 340 -5.29 2.89 2.04
N GLU A 341 -5.59 2.80 0.75
CA GLU A 341 -5.72 1.53 0.05
C GLU A 341 -4.38 0.93 -0.37
N TYR A 342 -3.40 1.76 -0.76
CA TYR A 342 -2.20 1.28 -1.45
C TYR A 342 -0.88 1.61 -0.76
N TRP A 343 -0.85 2.57 0.18
CA TRP A 343 0.37 2.99 0.89
C TRP A 343 0.37 2.58 2.36
N LEU A 344 -0.74 2.74 3.09
CA LEU A 344 -0.85 2.26 4.48
C LEU A 344 -0.54 0.77 4.65
N PRO A 345 -0.97 -0.14 3.75
CA PRO A 345 -0.72 -1.57 3.91
C PRO A 345 0.77 -1.95 3.98
N PHE A 346 1.68 -1.12 3.42
CA PHE A 346 3.12 -1.32 3.56
C PHE A 346 3.59 -1.29 5.01
N PHE A 347 2.89 -0.57 5.88
CA PHE A 347 3.20 -0.45 7.30
C PHE A 347 2.46 -1.49 8.16
N GLU A 348 1.39 -2.08 7.66
CA GLU A 348 0.52 -2.99 8.44
C GLU A 348 0.85 -4.48 8.29
N THR A 349 1.22 -4.90 7.09
CA THR A 349 1.22 -6.33 6.72
C THR A 349 2.59 -6.84 6.30
N GLY A 350 3.53 -5.96 5.95
CA GLY A 350 4.84 -6.35 5.39
C GLY A 350 4.73 -7.08 4.03
N ASP A 351 3.53 -7.19 3.47
CA ASP A 351 3.23 -7.96 2.28
C ASP A 351 3.95 -7.40 1.05
N ALA A 352 4.12 -8.25 0.04
CA ALA A 352 4.63 -7.81 -1.25
C ALA A 352 3.66 -6.80 -1.90
N PRO A 353 4.17 -5.79 -2.61
CA PRO A 353 3.33 -4.84 -3.33
C PRO A 353 2.42 -5.57 -4.31
N GLU A 354 1.11 -5.38 -4.17
CA GLU A 354 0.12 -5.96 -5.09
C GLU A 354 0.40 -5.51 -6.53
N MET A 355 0.34 -6.45 -7.46
CA MET A 355 0.40 -6.12 -8.89
C MET A 355 -0.96 -5.58 -9.33
N ILE A 356 -1.00 -4.31 -9.74
CA ILE A 356 -2.22 -3.63 -10.12
C ILE A 356 -2.05 -3.07 -11.54
N ASP A 357 -2.98 -3.38 -12.43
CA ASP A 357 -3.03 -2.80 -13.78
C ASP A 357 -4.46 -2.41 -14.13
N GLN A 358 -4.77 -1.12 -13.94
CA GLN A 358 -6.07 -0.52 -14.24
C GLN A 358 -6.01 0.37 -15.50
N ARG A 359 -5.06 0.13 -16.40
CA ARG A 359 -5.00 0.86 -17.69
C ARG A 359 -6.27 0.59 -18.49
N SER A 360 -6.85 1.64 -19.06
CA SER A 360 -7.90 1.45 -20.06
C SER A 360 -7.30 0.87 -21.34
N THR A 361 -8.12 0.12 -22.07
CA THR A 361 -7.79 -0.36 -23.42
C THR A 361 -7.87 0.75 -24.47
N ASP A 362 -8.29 1.97 -24.08
CA ASP A 362 -8.40 3.12 -24.98
C ASP A 362 -7.02 3.49 -25.52
N GLY A 363 -6.82 3.23 -26.81
CA GLY A 363 -5.53 3.40 -27.46
C GLY A 363 -5.01 4.84 -27.45
N TRP A 364 -5.86 5.85 -27.37
CA TRP A 364 -5.49 7.26 -27.53
C TRP A 364 -4.41 7.74 -26.55
N SER A 365 -4.56 7.44 -25.26
CA SER A 365 -3.56 7.83 -24.24
C SER A 365 -2.22 7.14 -24.49
N ASN A 366 -2.26 5.86 -24.88
CA ASN A 366 -1.08 5.06 -25.20
C ASN A 366 -0.38 5.57 -26.47
N TRP A 367 -1.14 5.97 -27.50
CA TRP A 367 -0.62 6.59 -28.73
C TRP A 367 0.09 7.90 -28.46
N ILE A 368 -0.52 8.79 -27.66
CA ILE A 368 0.12 10.06 -27.27
C ILE A 368 1.43 9.78 -26.53
N SER A 369 1.42 8.87 -25.55
CA SER A 369 2.62 8.48 -24.83
C SER A 369 3.68 7.89 -25.76
N ALA A 370 3.31 7.08 -26.76
CA ALA A 370 4.25 6.51 -27.72
C ALA A 370 4.92 7.61 -28.58
N ILE A 371 4.13 8.53 -29.15
CA ILE A 371 4.64 9.66 -29.95
C ILE A 371 5.55 10.55 -29.10
N VAL A 372 5.10 10.91 -27.90
CA VAL A 372 5.90 11.71 -26.95
C VAL A 372 7.18 10.99 -26.56
N GLY A 373 7.16 9.66 -26.40
CA GLY A 373 8.36 8.87 -26.12
C GLY A 373 9.36 8.88 -27.29
N ILE A 374 8.89 8.82 -28.54
CA ILE A 374 9.74 8.91 -29.73
C ILE A 374 10.37 10.31 -29.82
N ILE A 375 9.56 11.36 -29.73
CA ILE A 375 10.04 12.75 -29.78
C ILE A 375 11.00 12.99 -28.62
N GLY A 376 10.62 12.62 -27.40
CA GLY A 376 11.44 12.77 -26.19
C GLY A 376 12.77 12.02 -26.28
N GLY A 377 12.87 10.94 -27.05
CA GLY A 377 14.14 10.28 -27.36
C GLY A 377 15.14 11.18 -28.10
N LEU A 378 14.65 12.15 -28.89
CA LEU A 378 15.45 13.08 -29.68
C LEU A 378 15.77 14.39 -28.95
N LYS A 379 15.37 14.55 -27.67
CA LYS A 379 15.55 15.81 -26.91
C LYS A 379 16.99 16.27 -26.75
N ALA A 380 17.95 15.35 -26.78
CA ALA A 380 19.37 15.69 -26.76
C ALA A 380 19.82 16.44 -28.03
N ILE A 381 19.05 16.36 -29.12
CA ILE A 381 19.32 17.03 -30.39
C ILE A 381 18.59 18.38 -30.45
N TYR A 382 17.27 18.39 -30.24
CA TYR A 382 16.50 19.61 -30.46
C TYR A 382 16.60 20.63 -29.31
N ILE A 383 16.83 20.22 -28.05
CA ILE A 383 16.94 21.20 -26.95
C ILE A 383 18.16 22.11 -27.13
N PRO A 384 19.38 21.60 -27.40
CA PRO A 384 20.50 22.46 -27.72
C PRO A 384 20.24 23.37 -28.94
N ALA A 385 19.61 22.84 -29.99
CA ALA A 385 19.27 23.64 -31.17
C ALA A 385 18.31 24.80 -30.86
N ILE A 386 17.28 24.57 -30.03
CA ILE A 386 16.35 25.60 -29.56
C ILE A 386 17.10 26.66 -28.75
N ILE A 387 17.98 26.25 -27.84
CA ILE A 387 18.78 27.18 -27.02
C ILE A 387 19.69 28.04 -27.89
N ILE A 388 20.41 27.42 -28.84
CA ILE A 388 21.30 28.14 -29.77
C ILE A 388 20.49 29.14 -30.62
N THR A 389 19.34 28.71 -31.16
CA THR A 389 18.47 29.58 -31.96
C THR A 389 17.97 30.77 -31.14
N ALA A 390 17.52 30.53 -29.90
CA ALA A 390 17.09 31.59 -29.00
C ALA A 390 18.21 32.58 -28.66
N LEU A 391 19.45 32.09 -28.48
CA LEU A 391 20.62 32.95 -28.27
C LEU A 391 20.96 33.78 -29.51
N ILE A 392 20.89 33.20 -30.71
CA ILE A 392 21.13 33.93 -31.97
C ILE A 392 20.09 35.06 -32.14
N VAL A 393 18.80 34.76 -31.94
CA VAL A 393 17.72 35.76 -32.01
C VAL A 393 17.91 36.87 -30.96
N ALA A 394 18.36 36.52 -29.75
CA ALA A 394 18.61 37.51 -28.70
C ALA A 394 19.81 38.42 -29.01
N ILE A 395 20.78 37.96 -29.81
CA ILE A 395 21.97 38.73 -30.21
C ILE A 395 21.68 39.60 -31.45
N TYR A 396 20.76 39.15 -32.32
CA TYR A 396 20.33 39.86 -33.54
C TYR A 396 18.83 40.22 -33.46
N PRO A 397 18.46 41.22 -32.64
CA PRO A 397 17.07 41.67 -32.48
C PRO A 397 16.47 42.31 -33.74
#